data_AF-A0A2V8Q9K5-F1
#
_entry.id   AF-A0A2V8Q9K5-F1
#
_cell.length_a   1.000
_cell.length_b   1.000
_cell.length_c   1.000
_cell.angle_alpha   90.00
_cell.angle_beta   90.00
_cell.angle_gamma   90.00
#
_symmetry.space_group_name_H-M   'P 1'
#
loop_
_entity.id
_entity.type
_entity.pdbx_description
1 polymer ?
#
loop_
_entity_poly.entity_id
_entity_poly.type
_entity_poly.pdbx_seq_one_letter_code
_entity_poly.pdbx_strand_id
1 'polypeptide(L)'
;VSPDGKLIAYLYAEGQPAPELDQPPNKIGVIPFGGGEPIKTFDIPLFSTVQATLRWTPDGRSLLYAVSRSNVANIWSQPLDGGPPRQVTDFKDSLMAAFDGSRDGKLLACVRGAPQRDAVLVSDAR
;
A
#
# COMPACT_ATOMS: atom_id res chain seq x y z
N VAL A 1 2.53 -12.85 3.22
CA VAL A 1 3.61 -13.85 3.40
C VAL A 1 4.46 -13.85 2.14
N SER A 2 5.79 -13.98 2.26
CA SER A 2 6.70 -14.07 1.12
C SER A 2 6.44 -15.33 0.27
N PRO A 3 6.84 -15.35 -1.01
CA PRO A 3 6.60 -16.49 -1.89
C PRO A 3 7.21 -17.81 -1.38
N ASP A 4 8.33 -17.73 -0.67
CA ASP A 4 9.00 -18.88 -0.06
C ASP A 4 8.46 -19.25 1.33
N GLY A 5 7.45 -18.54 1.83
CA GLY A 5 6.82 -18.80 3.12
C GLY A 5 7.63 -18.37 4.34
N LYS A 6 8.79 -17.73 4.18
CA LYS A 6 9.71 -17.45 5.30
C LYS A 6 9.47 -16.11 6.00
N LEU A 7 8.83 -15.16 5.34
CA LEU A 7 8.68 -13.79 5.84
C LEU A 7 7.22 -13.34 5.80
N ILE A 8 6.87 -12.44 6.71
CA ILE A 8 5.62 -11.69 6.69
C ILE A 8 5.98 -10.23 6.51
N ALA A 9 5.33 -9.56 5.56
CA ALA A 9 5.37 -8.12 5.45
C ALA A 9 4.01 -7.56 5.84
N TYR A 10 4.01 -6.46 6.57
CA TYR A 10 2.81 -5.80 7.08
C TYR A 10 2.99 -4.29 7.07
N LEU A 11 1.85 -3.60 7.01
CA LEU A 11 1.78 -2.15 7.10
C LEU A 11 1.43 -1.77 8.54
N TYR A 12 2.10 -0.76 9.08
CA TYR A 12 1.79 -0.24 10.41
C TYR A 12 2.02 1.27 10.46
N ALA A 13 1.40 1.91 11.46
CA ALA A 13 1.65 3.30 11.81
C ALA A 13 2.63 3.36 12.99
N GLU A 14 3.68 4.15 12.86
CA GLU A 14 4.65 4.45 13.92
C GLU A 14 4.66 5.97 14.17
N GLY A 15 4.35 6.41 15.39
CA GLY A 15 4.12 7.83 15.70
C GLY A 15 3.24 8.05 16.94
N GLN A 16 2.88 9.32 17.20
CA GLN A 16 2.16 9.76 18.41
C GLN A 16 0.94 8.89 18.76
N PRO A 17 0.76 8.52 20.04
CA PRO A 17 -0.42 7.79 20.48
C PRO A 17 -1.62 8.74 20.48
N ALA A 18 -2.58 8.51 19.61
CA ALA A 18 -3.84 9.24 19.65
C ALA A 18 -4.99 8.35 19.14
N PRO A 19 -6.21 8.54 19.66
CA PRO A 19 -7.38 7.66 19.47
C PRO A 19 -7.99 7.73 18.06
N GLU A 20 -7.21 8.11 17.05
CA GLU A 20 -7.66 8.31 15.69
C GLU A 20 -7.63 6.97 14.96
N LEU A 21 -8.81 6.35 14.85
CA LEU A 21 -9.08 5.12 14.10
C LEU A 21 -8.68 5.18 12.60
N ASP A 22 -8.10 6.29 12.12
CA ASP A 22 -7.92 6.63 10.71
C ASP A 22 -6.48 7.03 10.32
N GLN A 23 -5.48 6.87 11.19
CA GLN A 23 -4.10 7.14 10.76
C GLN A 23 -3.64 6.11 9.72
N PRO A 24 -3.33 6.54 8.47
CA PRO A 24 -2.87 5.59 7.46
C PRO A 24 -1.48 5.07 7.82
N PRO A 25 -1.16 3.82 7.46
CA PRO A 25 0.15 3.26 7.75
C PRO A 25 1.25 4.09 7.08
N ASN A 26 2.31 4.36 7.83
CA ASN A 26 3.49 5.10 7.37
C ASN A 26 4.75 4.23 7.30
N LYS A 27 4.67 2.95 7.67
CA LYS A 27 5.78 2.02 7.62
C LYS A 27 5.41 0.65 7.10
N ILE A 28 6.39 0.01 6.48
CA ILE A 28 6.37 -1.42 6.17
C ILE A 28 7.32 -2.12 7.14
N GLY A 29 6.82 -3.10 7.88
CA GLY A 29 7.63 -4.03 8.66
C GLY A 29 7.77 -5.36 7.94
N VAL A 30 8.92 -6.01 8.09
CA VAL A 30 9.16 -7.38 7.64
C VAL A 30 9.68 -8.22 8.79
N ILE A 31 8.96 -9.28 9.14
CA ILE A 31 9.32 -10.20 10.23
C ILE A 31 9.51 -11.63 9.69
N PRO A 32 10.24 -12.50 10.42
CA PRO A 32 10.21 -13.93 10.16
C PRO A 32 8.79 -14.50 10.30
N PHE A 33 8.47 -15.53 9.51
CA PHE A 33 7.15 -16.18 9.57
C PHE A 33 6.85 -16.80 10.94
N GLY A 34 7.88 -17.29 11.64
CA GLY A 34 7.77 -17.77 13.02
C GLY A 34 7.52 -16.67 14.07
N GLY A 35 7.44 -15.40 13.64
CA GLY A 35 7.36 -14.24 14.53
C GLY A 35 8.72 -13.73 14.97
N GLY A 36 8.71 -12.75 15.88
CA GLY A 36 9.89 -12.06 16.39
C GLY A 36 9.98 -10.62 15.92
N GLU A 37 11.13 -9.99 16.20
CA GLU A 37 11.38 -8.59 15.85
C GLU A 37 11.45 -8.38 14.32
N PRO A 38 11.10 -7.18 13.82
CA PRO A 38 11.29 -6.83 12.42
C PRO A 38 12.76 -6.93 12.02
N ILE A 39 13.03 -7.65 10.93
CA ILE A 39 14.36 -7.72 10.32
C ILE A 39 14.60 -6.60 9.31
N LYS A 40 13.53 -5.95 8.85
CA LYS A 40 13.55 -4.78 7.97
C LYS A 40 12.38 -3.87 8.29
N THR A 41 12.63 -2.57 8.20
CA THR A 41 11.62 -1.53 8.28
C THR A 41 11.87 -0.51 7.18
N PHE A 42 10.80 -0.09 6.51
CA PHE A 42 10.85 0.92 5.46
C PHE A 42 9.85 2.03 5.74
N ASP A 43 10.27 3.27 5.56
CA ASP A 43 9.38 4.41 5.61
C ASP A 43 8.56 4.49 4.32
N ILE A 44 7.27 4.68 4.48
CA ILE A 44 6.35 4.97 3.39
C ILE A 44 6.02 6.46 3.51
N PRO A 45 6.27 7.26 2.48
CA PRO A 45 5.70 8.59 2.43
C PRO A 45 4.17 8.43 2.52
N LEU A 46 3.58 9.06 3.55
CA LEU A 46 2.14 9.08 3.83
C LEU A 46 1.31 9.43 2.59
N PHE A 47 -0.02 9.36 2.73
CA PHE A 47 -1.06 9.69 1.73
C PHE A 47 -1.62 8.46 0.97
N SER A 48 -2.19 7.48 1.67
CA SER A 48 -3.21 6.62 1.04
C SER A 48 -4.58 7.01 1.55
N THR A 49 -5.50 7.36 0.65
CA THR A 49 -6.93 7.61 0.95
C THR A 49 -7.77 6.34 0.81
N VAL A 50 -7.15 5.24 0.39
CA VAL A 50 -7.82 3.97 0.07
C VAL A 50 -7.03 2.81 0.67
N GLN A 51 -7.71 1.68 0.89
CA GLN A 51 -7.20 0.49 1.54
C GLN A 51 -5.78 0.12 1.06
N ALA A 52 -4.81 0.18 1.97
CA ALA A 52 -3.41 0.02 1.62
C ALA A 52 -3.12 -1.44 1.22
N THR A 53 -2.85 -1.66 -0.07
CA THR A 53 -2.52 -2.98 -0.59
C THR A 53 -1.00 -3.17 -0.60
N LEU A 54 -0.52 -4.20 0.10
CA LEU A 54 0.88 -4.63 0.12
C LEU A 54 1.00 -6.02 -0.51
N ARG A 55 1.96 -6.20 -1.40
CA ARG A 55 2.22 -7.47 -2.11
C ARG A 55 3.71 -7.75 -2.16
N TRP A 56 4.07 -9.03 -2.15
CA TRP A 56 5.42 -9.46 -2.49
C TRP A 56 5.55 -9.58 -4.01
N THR A 57 6.72 -9.24 -4.55
CA THR A 57 7.04 -9.68 -5.91
C THR A 57 7.19 -11.22 -5.94
N PRO A 58 6.90 -11.90 -7.07
CA PRO A 58 6.97 -13.36 -7.12
C PRO A 58 8.36 -13.94 -6.82
N ASP A 59 9.42 -13.17 -7.09
CA ASP A 59 10.79 -13.54 -6.76
C ASP A 59 11.17 -13.30 -5.29
N GLY A 60 10.27 -12.72 -4.48
CA GLY A 60 10.47 -12.42 -3.07
C GLY A 60 11.48 -11.31 -2.78
N ARG A 61 12.00 -10.62 -3.81
CA ARG A 61 13.07 -9.63 -3.65
C ARG A 61 12.58 -8.22 -3.33
N SER A 62 11.30 -7.93 -3.57
CA SER A 62 10.72 -6.61 -3.37
C SER A 62 9.29 -6.68 -2.83
N LEU A 63 8.84 -5.54 -2.31
CA LEU A 63 7.47 -5.30 -1.87
C LEU A 63 6.82 -4.25 -2.77
N LEU A 64 5.63 -4.55 -3.27
CA LEU A 64 4.80 -3.63 -4.04
C LEU A 64 3.73 -3.02 -3.13
N TYR A 65 3.54 -1.71 -3.24
CA TYR A 65 2.52 -0.96 -2.51
C TYR A 65 2.07 0.26 -3.30
N ALA A 66 0.86 0.76 -3.01
CA ALA A 66 0.35 1.96 -3.64
C ALA A 66 0.63 3.19 -2.77
N VAL A 67 1.00 4.30 -3.40
CA VAL A 67 1.14 5.62 -2.77
C VAL A 67 0.29 6.60 -3.56
N SER A 68 -0.56 7.36 -2.88
CA SER A 68 -1.32 8.43 -3.52
C SER A 68 -0.65 9.78 -3.28
N ARG A 69 -0.57 10.62 -4.31
CA ARG A 69 -0.12 12.00 -4.19
C ARG A 69 -1.08 12.87 -5.00
N SER A 70 -1.63 13.92 -4.41
CA SER A 70 -2.58 14.82 -5.08
C SER A 70 -3.74 14.08 -5.78
N ASN A 71 -4.36 13.11 -5.10
CA ASN A 71 -5.43 12.24 -5.61
C ASN A 71 -5.06 11.34 -6.81
N VAL A 72 -3.77 11.12 -7.05
CA VAL A 72 -3.27 10.18 -8.05
C VAL A 72 -2.50 9.06 -7.36
N ALA A 73 -2.96 7.82 -7.53
CA ALA A 73 -2.32 6.66 -6.93
C ALA A 73 -1.39 5.95 -7.92
N ASN A 74 -0.18 5.66 -7.49
CA ASN A 74 0.80 4.90 -8.25
C ASN A 74 1.37 3.74 -7.45
N ILE A 75 1.77 2.67 -8.14
CA ILE A 75 2.41 1.51 -7.55
C ILE A 75 3.90 1.79 -7.43
N TRP A 76 4.46 1.47 -6.27
CA TRP A 76 5.87 1.58 -5.92
C TRP A 76 6.40 0.21 -5.54
N SER A 77 7.70 0.00 -5.78
CA SER A 77 8.44 -1.20 -5.43
C SER A 77 9.54 -0.83 -4.45
N GLN A 78 9.52 -1.42 -3.24
CA GLN A 78 10.57 -1.31 -2.24
C GLN A 78 11.45 -2.57 -2.29
N PRO A 79 12.72 -2.47 -2.73
CA PRO A 79 13.67 -3.57 -2.66
C PRO A 79 13.92 -4.01 -1.22
N LEU A 80 14.01 -5.31 -0.98
CA LEU A 80 14.37 -5.84 0.34
C LEU A 80 15.83 -5.62 0.70
N ASP A 81 16.72 -5.39 -0.26
CA ASP A 81 18.14 -5.11 0.01
C ASP A 81 18.38 -3.75 0.70
N GLY A 82 17.34 -2.94 0.87
CA GLY A 82 17.44 -1.62 1.49
C GLY A 82 17.61 -0.47 0.49
N GLY A 83 17.64 -0.76 -0.81
CA GLY A 83 17.67 0.28 -1.83
C GLY A 83 16.44 1.21 -1.80
N PRO A 84 16.52 2.39 -2.45
CA PRO A 84 15.40 3.33 -2.48
C PRO A 84 14.19 2.73 -3.22
N PRO A 85 12.96 3.13 -2.84
CA PRO A 85 11.75 2.69 -3.52
C PRO A 85 11.71 3.24 -4.95
N ARG A 86 11.22 2.41 -5.87
CA ARG A 86 11.13 2.73 -7.30
C ARG A 86 9.67 2.82 -7.71
N GLN A 87 9.31 3.88 -8.42
CA GLN A 87 7.97 4.02 -8.97
C GLN A 87 7.81 3.05 -10.16
N VAL A 88 6.75 2.24 -10.13
CA VAL A 88 6.46 1.20 -11.15
C VAL A 88 5.45 1.70 -12.19
N THR A 89 4.50 2.52 -11.75
CA THR A 89 3.51 3.15 -12.63
C THR A 89 3.61 4.66 -12.56
N ASP A 90 3.27 5.34 -13.64
CA ASP A 90 3.27 6.80 -13.72
C ASP A 90 1.94 7.35 -14.25
N PHE A 91 0.86 6.94 -13.58
CA PHE A 91 -0.48 7.47 -13.81
C PHE A 91 -0.54 8.95 -13.43
N LYS A 92 -1.38 9.68 -14.16
CA LYS A 92 -1.55 11.14 -14.03
C LYS A 92 -2.89 11.56 -13.45
N ASP A 93 -3.79 10.59 -13.25
CA ASP A 93 -5.13 10.81 -12.73
C ASP A 93 -5.58 9.62 -11.88
N SER A 94 -6.74 9.78 -11.24
CA SER A 94 -7.50 8.73 -10.55
C SER A 94 -6.84 8.15 -9.29
N LEU A 95 -7.69 7.81 -8.34
CA LEU A 95 -7.31 6.95 -7.22
C LEU A 95 -7.20 5.50 -7.69
N MET A 96 -6.59 4.67 -6.85
CA MET A 96 -6.50 3.23 -7.03
C MET A 96 -7.18 2.55 -5.85
N ALA A 97 -8.20 1.75 -6.15
CA ALA A 97 -8.93 0.98 -5.14
C ALA A 97 -8.20 -0.31 -4.79
N ALA A 98 -7.58 -0.96 -5.79
CA ALA A 98 -6.84 -2.20 -5.62
C ALA A 98 -5.83 -2.40 -6.74
N PHE A 99 -4.81 -3.22 -6.48
CA PHE A 99 -3.96 -3.79 -7.52
C PHE A 99 -3.54 -5.21 -7.13
N ASP A 100 -3.12 -6.00 -8.13
CA ASP A 100 -2.47 -7.27 -7.90
C ASP A 100 -1.47 -7.61 -9.00
N GLY A 101 -0.48 -8.42 -8.65
CA GLY A 101 0.52 -8.93 -9.59
C GLY A 101 0.16 -10.31 -10.12
N SER A 102 0.46 -10.55 -11.39
CA SER A 102 0.49 -11.91 -11.95
C SER A 102 1.53 -12.78 -11.22
N ARG A 103 1.26 -14.08 -11.13
CA ARG A 103 2.16 -15.04 -10.46
C ARG A 103 3.54 -15.13 -11.11
N ASP A 104 3.64 -14.88 -12.41
CA ASP A 104 4.91 -14.89 -13.14
C ASP A 104 5.60 -13.51 -13.15
N GLY A 105 4.97 -12.49 -12.55
CA GLY A 105 5.52 -11.15 -12.39
C GLY A 105 5.53 -10.31 -13.65
N LYS A 106 4.92 -10.77 -14.75
CA LYS A 106 4.96 -10.06 -16.04
C LYS A 106 3.89 -8.99 -16.19
N LEU A 107 2.80 -9.13 -15.45
CA LEU A 107 1.64 -8.26 -15.51
C LEU A 107 1.26 -7.75 -14.12
N LEU A 108 0.70 -6.53 -14.11
CA LEU A 108 0.01 -5.91 -12.98
C LEU A 108 -1.41 -5.56 -13.43
N ALA A 109 -2.40 -5.92 -12.60
CA ALA A 109 -3.78 -5.46 -12.75
C ALA A 109 -4.07 -4.40 -11.69
N CYS A 110 -4.83 -3.36 -12.03
CA CYS A 110 -5.27 -2.37 -11.06
C CYS A 110 -6.70 -1.89 -11.34
N VAL A 111 -7.42 -1.54 -10.28
CA VAL A 111 -8.75 -0.92 -10.33
C VAL A 111 -8.58 0.55 -9.98
N ARG A 112 -8.89 1.43 -10.93
CA ARG A 112 -8.72 2.87 -10.82
C ARG A 112 -10.02 3.59 -11.13
N GLY A 113 -10.23 4.72 -10.46
CA GLY A 113 -11.40 5.57 -10.69
C GLY A 113 -11.35 6.83 -9.84
N ALA A 114 -12.22 7.78 -10.19
CA ALA A 114 -12.47 8.95 -9.37
C ALA A 114 -13.66 8.65 -8.43
N PRO A 115 -13.59 9.01 -7.14
CA PRO A 115 -14.76 8.93 -6.28
C PRO A 115 -15.81 9.90 -6.80
N GLN A 116 -16.96 9.38 -7.21
CA GLN A 116 -18.14 10.21 -7.44
C GLN A 116 -18.72 10.59 -6.08
N ARG A 117 -18.78 11.89 -5.79
CA ARG A 117 -19.38 12.41 -4.56
C ARG A 117 -20.58 13.25 -4.94
N ASP A 118 -21.75 12.66 -4.82
CA ASP A 118 -23.02 13.38 -4.94
C ASP A 118 -23.52 13.70 -3.54
N ALA A 119 -23.69 14.98 -3.24
CA ALA A 119 -24.37 15.41 -2.04
C ALA A 119 -25.85 15.58 -2.37
N VAL A 120 -26.72 14.85 -1.68
CA VAL A 120 -28.16 15.09 -1.73
C VAL A 120 -28.56 15.80 -0.45
N LEU A 121 -29.24 16.94 -0.60
CA LEU A 121 -29.88 17.60 0.53
C LEU A 121 -31.20 16.88 0.81
N VAL A 122 -31.33 16.26 1.99
CA VAL A 122 -32.63 15.80 2.50
C VAL A 122 -33.21 16.90 3.37
N SER A 123 -34.21 17.61 2.86
CA SER A 123 -34.93 18.65 3.59
C SER A 123 -36.44 18.44 3.48
N ASP A 124 -36.94 17.41 4.17
CA ASP A 124 -38.32 17.27 4.71
C ASP A 124 -38.45 15.86 5.31
N ALA A 125 -37.79 15.63 6.46
CA ALA A 125 -38.12 14.49 7.30
C ALA A 125 -39.27 14.94 8.22
N ARG A 126 -40.50 14.67 7.79
CA ARG A 126 -41.69 14.84 8.63
C ARG A 126 -41.81 13.69 9.62
#